data_AF-A0A972MB75-F1
#
_entry.id   AF-A0A972MB75-F1
#
_cell.length_a   1.000
_cell.length_b   1.000
_cell.length_c   1.000
_cell.angle_alpha   90.00
_cell.angle_beta   90.00
_cell.angle_gamma   90.00
#
_symmetry.space_group_name_H-M   'P 1'
#
loop_
_entity.id
_entity.type
_entity.pdbx_description
1 polymer ?
#
loop_
_entity_poly.entity_id
_entity_poly.type
_entity_poly.pdbx_seq_one_letter_code
_entity_poly.pdbx_strand_id
1 'polypeptide(L)'
;MAVYVGRWDCTSCGNIGNLGPNLHCEKCGSPRPENVKFYMASDQEVLDKKKIAQAKAGSDWVCAFCNSQNHATQNTCNSCGASKNDSEKKLKEKDYNINDIPTNSQKTPTYSPPKKSLKKSKLKIGCLYLPALIVSLSIIFLILTFAFTTPIKVEVVGTHWERKIEIERYLLLTENGWSIPPGGQLISQHKAIHHYNQIQTGTVTKTRNIHVKVGTETYVCGKRDLGNGYFEDRYCTRDIYETRTETYEEPVYKQIPVYKTEYTYKIWRWKKANPLKEKGNDFKPKWPVISGNKIRAIDSIEKYSI
;
A
#
# COMPACT_ATOMS: atom_id res chain seq x y z
N MET A 1 18.83 10.63 -31.70
CA MET A 1 18.03 9.43 -31.38
C MET A 1 18.11 8.52 -32.58
N ALA A 2 18.56 7.28 -32.41
CA ALA A 2 18.58 6.32 -33.51
C ALA A 2 17.16 5.79 -33.77
N VAL A 3 16.86 5.51 -35.03
CA VAL A 3 15.58 4.99 -35.49
C VAL A 3 15.80 3.63 -36.15
N TYR A 4 14.90 2.71 -35.89
CA TYR A 4 14.98 1.30 -36.25
C TYR A 4 13.70 0.86 -36.95
N VAL A 5 13.82 -0.11 -37.86
CA VAL A 5 12.67 -0.71 -38.54
C VAL A 5 12.12 -1.84 -37.68
N GLY A 6 10.85 -1.72 -37.28
CA GLY A 6 10.11 -2.79 -36.63
C GLY A 6 9.72 -3.90 -37.61
N ARG A 7 9.03 -4.91 -37.10
CA ARG A 7 8.48 -6.03 -37.85
C ARG A 7 7.05 -6.33 -37.44
N TRP A 8 6.30 -7.01 -38.30
CA TRP A 8 4.96 -7.53 -38.00
C TRP A 8 4.70 -8.85 -38.73
N ASP A 9 3.80 -9.66 -38.18
CA ASP A 9 3.50 -10.99 -38.73
C ASP A 9 2.14 -11.03 -39.42
N CYS A 10 2.09 -11.69 -40.57
CA CYS A 10 0.90 -11.82 -41.39
C CYS A 10 -0.05 -12.88 -40.82
N THR A 11 -1.25 -12.47 -40.44
CA THR A 11 -2.30 -13.37 -39.93
C THR A 11 -2.96 -14.20 -41.02
N SER A 12 -2.83 -13.81 -42.30
CA SER A 12 -3.49 -14.50 -43.42
C SER A 12 -2.69 -15.71 -43.93
N CYS A 13 -1.37 -15.58 -44.07
CA CYS A 13 -0.51 -16.66 -44.59
C CYS A 13 0.55 -17.16 -43.60
N GLY A 14 0.64 -16.55 -42.40
CA GLY A 14 1.63 -16.91 -41.39
C GLY A 14 3.05 -16.41 -41.67
N ASN A 15 3.26 -15.53 -42.65
CA ASN A 15 4.59 -14.93 -42.89
C ASN A 15 5.04 -14.13 -41.67
N ILE A 16 6.20 -14.47 -41.11
CA ILE A 16 6.78 -13.82 -39.94
C ILE A 16 7.76 -12.75 -40.42
N GLY A 17 7.74 -11.59 -39.78
CA GLY A 17 8.79 -10.59 -39.96
C GLY A 17 8.65 -9.72 -41.21
N ASN A 18 7.44 -9.37 -41.63
CA ASN A 18 7.27 -8.31 -42.64
C ASN A 18 7.82 -7.00 -42.08
N LEU A 19 8.45 -6.18 -42.93
CA LEU A 19 8.95 -4.87 -42.49
C LEU A 19 7.79 -4.03 -41.94
N GLY A 20 7.99 -3.43 -40.76
CA GLY A 20 7.02 -2.57 -40.07
C GLY A 20 6.25 -1.61 -41.00
N PRO A 21 6.96 -0.81 -41.81
CA PRO A 21 6.35 0.16 -42.72
C PRO A 21 5.52 -0.47 -43.84
N ASN A 22 5.73 -1.73 -44.18
CA ASN A 22 5.01 -2.34 -45.29
C ASN A 22 3.54 -2.60 -44.89
N LEU A 23 2.62 -1.95 -45.61
CA LEU A 23 1.17 -2.05 -45.38
C LEU A 23 0.57 -3.37 -45.90
N HIS A 24 1.35 -4.15 -46.64
CA HIS A 24 0.95 -5.45 -47.20
C HIS A 24 2.04 -6.48 -46.93
N CYS A 25 1.62 -7.74 -46.77
CA CYS A 25 2.52 -8.87 -46.61
C CYS A 25 3.34 -9.08 -47.90
N GLU A 26 4.66 -9.16 -47.78
CA GLU A 26 5.55 -9.35 -48.93
C GLU A 26 5.36 -10.71 -49.61
N LYS A 27 4.83 -11.71 -48.88
CA LYS A 27 4.64 -13.07 -49.38
C LYS A 27 3.30 -13.31 -50.06
N CYS A 28 2.21 -12.76 -49.53
CA CYS A 28 0.85 -13.06 -49.99
C CYS A 28 0.03 -11.84 -50.39
N GLY A 29 0.59 -10.63 -50.25
CA GLY A 29 -0.09 -9.38 -50.57
C GLY A 29 -1.24 -9.01 -49.63
N SER A 30 -1.57 -9.82 -48.62
CA SER A 30 -2.65 -9.50 -47.68
C SER A 30 -2.32 -8.21 -46.90
N PRO A 31 -3.32 -7.35 -46.62
CA PRO A 31 -3.10 -6.12 -45.87
C PRO A 31 -2.64 -6.38 -44.44
N ARG A 32 -1.93 -5.40 -43.87
CA ARG A 32 -1.49 -5.41 -42.48
C ARG A 32 -2.71 -5.48 -41.53
N PRO A 33 -2.70 -6.33 -40.50
CA PRO A 33 -3.84 -6.51 -39.59
C PRO A 33 -4.26 -5.21 -38.90
N GLU A 34 -5.56 -5.03 -38.66
CA GLU A 34 -6.10 -3.85 -37.98
C GLU A 34 -5.45 -3.59 -36.61
N ASN A 35 -5.24 -4.66 -35.84
CA ASN A 35 -4.59 -4.65 -34.52
C ASN A 35 -3.11 -5.07 -34.59
N VAL A 36 -2.40 -4.59 -35.61
CA VAL A 36 -0.98 -4.89 -35.80
C VAL A 36 -0.18 -4.56 -34.54
N LYS A 37 0.70 -5.48 -34.16
CA LYS A 37 1.69 -5.27 -33.11
C LYS A 37 3.06 -5.26 -33.76
N PHE A 38 3.69 -4.09 -33.76
CA PHE A 38 5.08 -4.00 -34.16
C PHE A 38 5.98 -4.55 -33.06
N TYR A 39 7.05 -5.21 -33.48
CA TYR A 39 8.09 -5.71 -32.60
C TYR A 39 9.47 -5.41 -33.18
N MET A 40 10.48 -5.38 -32.31
CA MET A 40 11.87 -5.26 -32.69
C MET A 40 12.49 -6.65 -32.84
N ALA A 41 12.89 -7.00 -34.05
CA ALA A 41 13.68 -8.21 -34.28
C ALA A 41 15.13 -8.01 -33.81
N SER A 42 15.88 -9.10 -33.68
CA SER A 42 17.28 -9.09 -33.23
C SER A 42 18.23 -8.53 -34.29
N ASP A 43 17.88 -8.64 -35.57
CA ASP A 43 18.55 -8.03 -36.73
C ASP A 43 18.11 -6.56 -36.89
N GLN A 44 18.56 -5.71 -35.97
CA GLN A 44 18.22 -4.29 -35.99
C GLN A 44 19.09 -3.54 -37.00
N GLU A 45 18.46 -2.92 -38.00
CA GLU A 45 19.12 -1.99 -38.90
C GLU A 45 18.85 -0.54 -38.45
N VAL A 46 19.92 0.23 -38.23
CA VAL A 46 19.84 1.68 -38.00
C VAL A 46 19.58 2.36 -39.35
N LEU A 47 18.56 3.21 -39.39
CA LEU A 47 18.10 3.84 -40.63
C LEU A 47 19.02 4.95 -41.16
N ASP A 48 19.07 5.04 -42.49
CA ASP A 48 19.64 6.19 -43.21
C ASP A 48 18.76 7.45 -43.09
N LYS A 49 19.29 8.61 -43.53
CA LYS A 49 18.59 9.91 -43.43
C LYS A 49 17.22 9.93 -44.14
N LYS A 50 17.06 9.21 -45.26
CA LYS A 50 15.82 9.23 -46.06
C LYS A 50 14.71 8.44 -45.35
N LYS A 51 15.05 7.27 -44.80
CA LYS A 51 14.11 6.44 -44.02
C LYS A 51 13.77 7.07 -42.67
N ILE A 52 14.69 7.82 -42.04
CA ILE A 52 14.40 8.61 -40.83
C ILE A 52 13.28 9.63 -41.07
N ALA A 53 13.28 10.32 -42.22
CA ALA A 53 12.21 11.28 -42.55
C ALA A 53 10.84 10.60 -42.65
N GLN A 54 10.78 9.40 -43.22
CA GLN A 54 9.54 8.61 -43.27
C GLN A 54 9.08 8.18 -41.87
N ALA A 55 10.00 7.72 -41.02
CA ALA A 55 9.69 7.34 -39.65
C ALA A 55 9.13 8.51 -38.82
N LYS A 56 9.65 9.72 -39.06
CA LYS A 56 9.22 10.96 -38.37
C LYS A 56 8.00 11.63 -39.00
N ALA A 57 7.39 11.05 -40.02
CA ALA A 57 6.18 11.59 -40.63
C ALA A 57 4.92 11.46 -39.77
N GLY A 58 5.01 10.73 -38.65
CA GLY A 58 3.92 10.43 -37.73
C GLY A 58 3.36 9.03 -37.90
N SER A 59 2.42 8.66 -37.04
CA SER A 59 1.79 7.33 -37.05
C SER A 59 0.87 7.13 -38.25
N ASP A 60 0.77 5.88 -38.70
CA ASP A 60 -0.12 5.51 -39.80
C ASP A 60 -1.59 5.74 -39.40
N TRP A 61 -2.44 6.09 -40.37
CA TRP A 61 -3.86 6.33 -40.16
C TRP A 61 -4.70 5.19 -40.71
N VAL A 62 -5.89 5.01 -40.13
CA VAL A 62 -6.85 3.96 -40.51
C VAL A 62 -8.04 4.64 -41.18
N CYS A 63 -8.34 4.24 -42.42
CA CYS A 63 -9.44 4.81 -43.18
C CYS A 63 -10.79 4.51 -42.54
N ALA A 64 -11.60 5.55 -42.29
CA ALA A 64 -12.92 5.38 -41.67
C ALA A 64 -13.92 4.61 -42.54
N PHE A 65 -13.74 4.61 -43.86
CA PHE A 65 -14.67 3.97 -44.80
C PHE A 65 -14.40 2.48 -45.02
N CYS A 66 -13.13 2.10 -45.18
CA CYS A 66 -12.74 0.73 -45.52
C CYS A 66 -11.81 0.06 -44.50
N ASN A 67 -11.46 0.75 -43.41
CA ASN A 67 -10.55 0.30 -42.36
C ASN A 67 -9.13 -0.09 -42.81
N SER A 68 -8.73 0.28 -44.04
CA SER A 68 -7.35 0.06 -44.48
C SER A 68 -6.38 1.03 -43.81
N GLN A 69 -5.16 0.56 -43.56
CA GLN A 69 -4.09 1.36 -42.98
C GLN A 69 -3.33 2.09 -44.09
N ASN A 70 -2.94 3.33 -43.82
CA ASN A 70 -2.34 4.24 -44.77
C ASN A 70 -1.21 5.04 -44.09
N HIS A 71 -0.21 5.43 -44.87
CA HIS A 71 0.92 6.18 -44.33
C HIS A 71 0.51 7.57 -43.84
N ALA A 72 1.18 8.04 -42.79
CA ALA A 72 0.96 9.39 -42.25
C ALA A 72 1.07 10.50 -43.31
N THR A 73 1.94 10.34 -44.30
CA THR A 73 2.17 11.28 -45.40
C THR A 73 1.08 11.26 -46.49
N GLN A 74 0.22 10.24 -46.53
CA GLN A 74 -0.84 10.12 -47.54
C GLN A 74 -2.09 10.86 -47.07
N ASN A 75 -2.69 11.66 -47.95
CA ASN A 75 -3.94 12.39 -47.68
C ASN A 75 -5.20 11.69 -48.21
N THR A 76 -5.02 10.61 -48.98
CA THR A 76 -6.09 9.79 -49.55
C THR A 76 -5.82 8.32 -49.28
N CYS A 77 -6.88 7.54 -49.14
CA CYS A 77 -6.81 6.11 -48.88
C CYS A 77 -6.29 5.38 -50.12
N ASN A 78 -5.22 4.60 -49.98
CA ASN A 78 -4.64 3.80 -51.07
C ASN A 78 -5.59 2.71 -51.60
N SER A 79 -6.60 2.33 -50.81
CA SER A 79 -7.50 1.20 -51.11
C SER A 79 -8.82 1.65 -51.72
N CYS A 80 -9.38 2.78 -51.25
CA CYS A 80 -10.72 3.23 -51.63
C CYS A 80 -10.81 4.71 -52.06
N GLY A 81 -9.69 5.44 -52.05
CA GLY A 81 -9.64 6.85 -52.48
C GLY A 81 -10.23 7.87 -51.50
N ALA A 82 -10.85 7.44 -50.39
CA ALA A 82 -11.42 8.35 -49.40
C ALA A 82 -10.39 9.30 -48.78
N SER A 83 -10.84 10.50 -48.39
CA SER A 83 -9.97 11.52 -47.78
C SER A 83 -9.56 11.12 -46.37
N LYS A 84 -8.31 11.43 -46.00
CA LYS A 84 -7.81 11.29 -44.63
C LYS A 84 -8.58 12.17 -43.64
N ASN A 85 -9.10 13.31 -44.09
CA ASN A 85 -9.85 14.23 -43.22
C ASN A 85 -11.12 13.60 -42.64
N ASP A 86 -11.65 12.58 -43.31
CA ASP A 86 -12.81 11.82 -42.84
C ASP A 86 -12.41 10.70 -41.85
N SER A 87 -11.12 10.56 -41.54
CA SER A 87 -10.55 9.49 -40.72
C SER A 87 -9.87 10.02 -39.45
N GLU A 88 -10.52 9.83 -38.30
CA GLU A 88 -9.98 10.25 -37.00
C GLU A 88 -9.02 9.21 -36.37
N LYS A 89 -9.03 7.97 -36.88
CA LYS A 89 -8.27 6.85 -36.28
C LYS A 89 -6.83 6.84 -36.78
N LYS A 90 -5.88 6.87 -35.84
CA LYS A 90 -4.46 6.60 -36.07
C LYS A 90 -3.96 5.45 -35.20
N LEU A 91 -2.92 4.76 -35.67
CA LEU A 91 -2.19 3.83 -34.82
C LEU A 91 -1.54 4.59 -33.67
N LYS A 92 -1.56 3.96 -32.49
CA LYS A 92 -1.08 4.58 -31.25
C LYS A 92 0.43 4.47 -31.18
N GLU A 93 1.08 5.59 -30.90
CA GLU A 93 2.46 5.61 -30.44
C GLU A 93 2.53 5.03 -29.02
N LYS A 94 3.62 4.31 -28.71
CA LYS A 94 3.78 3.69 -27.40
C LYS A 94 5.23 3.64 -26.94
N ASP A 95 5.44 4.07 -25.71
CA ASP A 95 6.73 4.01 -25.05
C ASP A 95 6.90 2.68 -24.30
N TYR A 96 8.06 2.06 -24.50
CA TYR A 96 8.48 0.82 -23.85
C TYR A 96 9.75 1.07 -23.03
N ASN A 97 9.83 0.48 -21.83
CA ASN A 97 11.10 0.35 -21.13
C ASN A 97 11.95 -0.74 -21.79
N ILE A 98 13.27 -0.73 -21.54
CA ILE A 98 14.21 -1.69 -22.14
C ILE A 98 13.76 -3.17 -22.03
N ASN A 99 13.11 -3.54 -20.93
CA ASN A 99 12.64 -4.92 -20.67
C ASN A 99 11.26 -5.24 -21.28
N ASP A 100 10.50 -4.22 -21.68
CA ASP A 100 9.11 -4.36 -22.15
C ASP A 100 9.00 -4.26 -23.68
N ILE A 101 10.12 -4.12 -24.39
CA ILE A 101 10.16 -3.99 -25.85
C ILE A 101 9.65 -5.31 -26.47
N PRO A 102 8.58 -5.29 -27.28
CA PRO A 102 8.11 -6.50 -27.95
C PRO A 102 9.17 -7.02 -28.92
N THR A 103 9.50 -8.31 -28.84
CA THR A 103 10.46 -8.99 -29.74
C THR A 103 9.80 -9.95 -30.72
N ASN A 104 8.48 -10.17 -30.58
CA ASN A 104 7.67 -10.97 -31.48
C ASN A 104 6.22 -10.43 -31.51
N SER A 105 5.45 -10.76 -32.54
CA SER A 105 4.03 -10.44 -32.69
C SER A 105 3.11 -11.20 -31.75
N GLN A 106 3.58 -12.33 -31.20
CA GLN A 106 2.77 -13.20 -30.35
C GLN A 106 2.28 -12.43 -29.12
N LYS A 107 0.99 -12.63 -28.80
CA LYS A 107 0.42 -12.15 -27.54
C LYS A 107 1.25 -12.76 -26.40
N THR A 108 2.06 -11.96 -25.73
CA THR A 108 2.45 -12.26 -24.34
C THR A 108 1.18 -12.70 -23.63
N PRO A 109 1.10 -13.94 -23.11
CA PRO A 109 0.01 -14.27 -22.22
C PRO A 109 0.12 -13.29 -21.06
N THR A 110 -0.81 -12.34 -21.00
CA THR A 110 -1.04 -11.58 -19.78
C THR A 110 -1.37 -12.62 -18.74
N TYR A 111 -0.40 -12.98 -17.91
CA TYR A 111 -0.66 -13.70 -16.67
C TYR A 111 -1.48 -12.76 -15.80
N SER A 112 -2.79 -12.76 -16.06
CA SER A 112 -3.77 -12.35 -15.09
C SER A 112 -3.86 -13.52 -14.11
N PRO A 113 -3.57 -13.33 -12.81
CA PRO A 113 -3.87 -14.39 -11.86
C PRO A 113 -5.34 -14.79 -12.02
N PRO A 114 -5.67 -16.09 -12.04
CA PRO A 114 -7.00 -16.55 -12.41
C PRO A 114 -8.03 -16.05 -11.38
N LYS A 115 -8.80 -15.02 -11.76
CA LYS A 115 -10.05 -14.71 -11.08
C LYS A 115 -11.00 -15.87 -11.34
N LYS A 116 -11.24 -16.67 -10.30
CA LYS A 116 -12.26 -17.73 -10.30
C LYS A 116 -13.62 -17.10 -10.59
N SER A 117 -14.04 -17.08 -11.85
CA SER A 117 -15.41 -16.78 -12.23
C SER A 117 -16.20 -18.09 -12.21
N LEU A 118 -17.06 -18.23 -11.21
CA LEU A 118 -18.05 -19.28 -11.15
C LEU A 118 -19.04 -19.10 -12.31
N LYS A 119 -18.90 -19.89 -13.37
CA LYS A 119 -19.90 -20.00 -14.43
C LYS A 119 -21.15 -20.68 -13.86
N LYS A 120 -22.24 -19.93 -13.74
CA LYS A 120 -23.58 -20.49 -13.55
C LYS A 120 -24.13 -20.98 -14.89
N SER A 121 -24.40 -22.28 -14.94
CA SER A 121 -25.12 -22.96 -16.01
C SER A 121 -26.55 -22.44 -16.13
N LYS A 122 -27.01 -22.19 -17.36
CA LYS A 122 -28.43 -21.92 -17.67
C LYS A 122 -29.13 -23.26 -17.90
N LEU A 123 -30.12 -23.59 -17.09
CA LEU A 123 -31.09 -24.65 -17.39
C LEU A 123 -32.50 -24.07 -17.37
N LYS A 124 -33.27 -24.38 -18.43
CA LYS A 124 -34.58 -23.82 -18.74
C LYS A 124 -35.69 -24.44 -17.87
N ILE A 125 -36.52 -23.53 -17.34
CA ILE A 125 -37.99 -23.53 -17.22
C ILE A 125 -38.68 -24.90 -17.09
N GLY A 126 -39.35 -25.10 -15.94
CA GLY A 126 -40.46 -26.03 -15.82
C GLY A 126 -40.93 -26.21 -14.38
N CYS A 127 -42.18 -25.82 -14.09
CA CYS A 127 -42.92 -26.11 -12.86
C CYS A 127 -42.57 -25.28 -11.60
N LEU A 128 -42.88 -23.98 -11.64
CA LEU A 128 -42.72 -23.02 -10.53
C LEU A 128 -43.85 -23.06 -9.46
N TYR A 129 -44.75 -24.05 -9.49
CA TYR A 129 -45.88 -24.09 -8.54
C TYR A 129 -45.66 -25.03 -7.35
N LEU A 130 -44.73 -26.00 -7.44
CA LEU A 130 -44.42 -26.92 -6.35
C LEU A 130 -43.37 -26.38 -5.36
N PRO A 131 -42.20 -25.86 -5.78
CA PRO A 131 -41.23 -25.33 -4.82
C PRO A 131 -41.67 -23.99 -4.22
N ALA A 132 -42.47 -23.17 -4.93
CA ALA A 132 -43.03 -21.95 -4.37
C ALA A 132 -44.05 -22.23 -3.26
N LEU A 133 -44.83 -23.31 -3.39
CA LEU A 133 -45.75 -23.76 -2.35
C LEU A 133 -45.02 -24.41 -1.17
N ILE A 134 -43.93 -25.14 -1.42
CA ILE A 134 -43.07 -25.68 -0.36
C ILE A 134 -42.32 -24.55 0.36
N VAL A 135 -41.83 -23.53 -0.36
CA VAL A 135 -41.16 -22.35 0.22
C VAL A 135 -42.16 -21.46 0.94
N SER A 136 -43.37 -21.25 0.41
CA SER A 136 -44.41 -20.51 1.13
C SER A 136 -44.87 -21.28 2.36
N LEU A 137 -45.05 -22.61 2.29
CA LEU A 137 -45.39 -23.44 3.43
C LEU A 137 -44.26 -23.50 4.45
N SER A 138 -42.99 -23.52 4.04
CA SER A 138 -41.85 -23.49 4.96
C SER A 138 -41.60 -22.10 5.55
N ILE A 139 -41.89 -21.01 4.84
CA ILE A 139 -41.90 -19.65 5.39
C ILE A 139 -43.09 -19.49 6.35
N ILE A 140 -44.28 -19.96 6.00
CA ILE A 140 -45.44 -19.97 6.89
C ILE A 140 -45.16 -20.86 8.10
N PHE A 141 -44.52 -22.02 7.94
CA PHE A 141 -44.12 -22.90 9.04
C PHE A 141 -43.04 -22.24 9.90
N LEU A 142 -42.06 -21.54 9.33
CA LEU A 142 -41.04 -20.82 10.07
C LEU A 142 -41.64 -19.62 10.82
N ILE A 143 -42.54 -18.86 10.18
CA ILE A 143 -43.34 -17.81 10.83
C ILE A 143 -44.20 -18.39 11.94
N LEU A 144 -44.84 -19.56 11.75
CA LEU A 144 -45.58 -20.26 12.80
C LEU A 144 -44.64 -20.71 13.93
N THR A 145 -43.45 -21.25 13.65
CA THR A 145 -42.49 -21.66 14.71
C THR A 145 -41.94 -20.48 15.51
N PHE A 146 -41.80 -19.29 14.91
CA PHE A 146 -41.42 -18.06 15.62
C PHE A 146 -42.62 -17.32 16.23
N ALA A 147 -43.84 -17.51 15.71
CA ALA A 147 -45.08 -16.98 16.31
C ALA A 147 -45.56 -17.81 17.50
N PHE A 148 -45.12 -19.07 17.61
CA PHE A 148 -45.30 -19.94 18.78
C PHE A 148 -44.06 -19.98 19.67
N THR A 149 -43.39 -18.85 19.90
CA THR A 149 -42.48 -18.75 21.04
C THR A 149 -43.32 -18.78 22.31
N THR A 150 -43.40 -19.95 22.95
CA THR A 150 -43.95 -20.02 24.30
C THR A 150 -42.99 -19.28 25.23
N PRO A 151 -43.46 -18.33 26.05
CA PRO A 151 -42.60 -17.69 27.02
C PRO A 151 -42.18 -18.76 28.03
N ILE A 152 -40.96 -19.29 27.89
CA ILE A 152 -40.36 -20.07 28.95
C ILE A 152 -40.11 -19.07 30.08
N LYS A 153 -40.91 -19.20 31.14
CA LYS A 153 -40.63 -18.54 32.41
C LYS A 153 -39.41 -19.23 33.00
N VAL A 154 -38.23 -18.74 32.64
CA VAL A 154 -36.99 -19.15 33.31
C VAL A 154 -37.01 -18.45 34.66
N GLU A 155 -37.32 -19.20 35.72
CA GLU A 155 -37.12 -18.70 37.08
C GLU A 155 -35.62 -18.65 37.35
N VAL A 156 -35.11 -17.46 37.66
CA VAL A 156 -33.73 -17.29 38.10
C VAL A 156 -33.62 -17.92 39.49
N VAL A 157 -33.18 -19.17 39.55
CA VAL A 157 -33.08 -19.95 40.79
C VAL A 157 -31.94 -19.43 41.70
N GLY A 158 -30.97 -18.69 41.14
CA GLY A 158 -29.92 -18.03 41.91
C GLY A 158 -29.27 -16.90 41.12
N THR A 159 -28.81 -15.87 41.84
CA THR A 159 -28.00 -14.78 41.29
C THR A 159 -26.67 -14.75 42.00
N HIS A 160 -25.62 -14.27 41.33
CA HIS A 160 -24.32 -14.02 41.94
C HIS A 160 -23.92 -12.56 41.74
N TRP A 161 -23.49 -11.91 42.82
CA TRP A 161 -22.97 -10.54 42.76
C TRP A 161 -21.58 -10.46 43.41
N GLU A 162 -20.70 -9.66 42.81
CA GLU A 162 -19.42 -9.24 43.39
C GLU A 162 -19.33 -7.72 43.33
N ARG A 163 -19.07 -7.09 44.48
CA ARG A 163 -18.82 -5.66 44.61
C ARG A 163 -17.43 -5.41 45.17
N LYS A 164 -16.69 -4.51 44.53
CA LYS A 164 -15.31 -4.17 44.86
C LYS A 164 -15.18 -2.66 45.08
N ILE A 165 -14.52 -2.26 46.17
CA ILE A 165 -14.12 -0.87 46.41
C ILE A 165 -12.60 -0.77 46.30
N GLU A 166 -12.11 0.04 45.37
CA GLU A 166 -10.71 0.41 45.32
C GLU A 166 -10.42 1.43 46.42
N ILE A 167 -9.38 1.16 47.22
CA ILE A 167 -9.06 1.97 48.40
C ILE A 167 -7.61 2.43 48.39
N GLU A 168 -7.36 3.56 49.05
CA GLU A 168 -6.02 3.94 49.49
C GLU A 168 -5.92 3.84 51.00
N ARG A 169 -4.73 3.50 51.47
CA ARG A 169 -4.39 3.49 52.88
C ARG A 169 -3.38 4.61 53.16
N TYR A 170 -3.59 5.33 54.26
CA TYR A 170 -2.68 6.36 54.74
C TYR A 170 -1.56 5.70 55.54
N LEU A 171 -0.38 5.63 54.93
CA LEU A 171 0.77 4.91 55.47
C LEU A 171 1.91 5.88 55.74
N LEU A 172 2.65 5.63 56.83
CA LEU A 172 3.91 6.29 57.10
C LEU A 172 4.99 5.60 56.28
N LEU A 173 5.51 6.29 55.26
CA LEU A 173 6.51 5.77 54.35
C LEU A 173 7.86 6.45 54.62
N THR A 174 8.93 5.72 54.38
CA THR A 174 10.28 6.30 54.31
C THR A 174 10.59 6.56 52.85
N GLU A 175 10.86 7.82 52.52
CA GLU A 175 11.17 8.27 51.16
C GLU A 175 12.47 9.07 51.17
N ASN A 176 13.14 9.11 50.02
CA ASN A 176 14.31 9.95 49.80
C ASN A 176 13.97 11.07 48.82
N GLY A 177 14.56 12.25 49.00
CA GLY A 177 14.38 13.37 48.08
C GLY A 177 15.38 14.50 48.30
N TRP A 178 15.43 15.43 47.35
CA TRP A 178 16.33 16.60 47.38
C TRP A 178 15.81 17.76 48.23
N SER A 179 14.61 17.62 48.78
CA SER A 179 14.00 18.53 49.74
C SER A 179 13.00 17.74 50.60
N ILE A 180 12.73 18.22 51.82
CA ILE A 180 11.76 17.60 52.72
C ILE A 180 10.40 18.27 52.50
N PRO A 181 9.36 17.54 52.04
CA PRO A 181 8.03 18.10 51.86
C PRO A 181 7.37 18.48 53.21
N PRO A 182 6.35 19.36 53.20
CA PRO A 182 5.60 19.68 54.42
C PRO A 182 5.03 18.41 55.09
N GLY A 183 5.19 18.32 56.41
CA GLY A 183 4.80 17.14 57.21
C GLY A 183 5.79 15.97 57.16
N GLY A 184 6.93 16.11 56.47
CA GLY A 184 8.02 15.14 56.50
C GLY A 184 8.87 15.26 57.77
N GLN A 185 9.27 14.13 58.34
CA GLN A 185 10.16 14.05 59.49
C GLN A 185 11.52 13.53 59.02
N LEU A 186 12.57 14.33 59.19
CA LEU A 186 13.94 13.99 58.82
C LEU A 186 14.41 12.72 59.57
N ILE A 187 14.99 11.77 58.84
CA ILE A 187 15.67 10.60 59.41
C ILE A 187 17.18 10.78 59.29
N SER A 188 17.67 11.06 58.08
CA SER A 188 19.09 11.22 57.78
C SER A 188 19.28 12.09 56.54
N GLN A 189 20.48 12.66 56.40
CA GLN A 189 20.85 13.41 55.21
C GLN A 189 22.32 13.14 54.85
N HIS A 190 22.62 13.12 53.57
CA HIS A 190 23.99 12.96 53.08
C HIS A 190 24.19 13.66 51.73
N LYS A 191 25.45 13.89 51.32
CA LYS A 191 25.74 14.39 49.98
C LYS A 191 25.61 13.26 48.97
N ALA A 192 24.78 13.46 47.96
CA ALA A 192 24.58 12.53 46.86
C ALA A 192 24.59 13.26 45.50
N ILE A 193 24.82 12.51 44.42
CA ILE A 193 24.80 13.05 43.06
C ILE A 193 23.35 13.31 42.67
N HIS A 194 23.00 14.58 42.43
CA HIS A 194 21.65 14.96 42.02
C HIS A 194 21.43 14.82 40.53
N HIS A 195 22.39 15.27 39.74
CA HIS A 195 22.36 15.19 38.29
C HIS A 195 23.78 15.38 37.74
N TYR A 196 23.94 15.21 36.45
CA TYR A 196 25.17 15.51 35.73
C TYR A 196 24.95 16.72 34.83
N ASN A 197 25.88 17.66 34.85
CA ASN A 197 25.95 18.72 33.86
C ASN A 197 26.77 18.24 32.67
N GLN A 198 26.21 18.37 31.48
CA GLN A 198 26.93 18.10 30.24
C GLN A 198 27.62 19.39 29.79
N ILE A 199 28.95 19.40 29.85
CA ILE A 199 29.74 20.52 29.35
C ILE A 199 30.53 20.07 28.12
N GLN A 200 30.60 20.91 27.09
CA GLN A 200 31.46 20.67 25.94
C GLN A 200 32.91 20.94 26.36
N THR A 201 33.78 19.94 26.22
CA THR A 201 35.20 20.03 26.63
C THR A 201 36.15 20.19 25.44
N GLY A 202 35.65 20.05 24.22
CA GLY A 202 36.43 20.22 22.99
C GLY A 202 35.69 19.74 21.77
N THR A 203 36.42 19.60 20.67
CA THR A 203 35.97 18.94 19.43
C THR A 203 37.00 17.88 19.02
N VAL A 204 36.56 16.87 18.27
CA VAL A 204 37.46 15.96 17.56
C VAL A 204 37.16 16.03 16.08
N THR A 205 38.21 16.09 15.28
CA THR A 205 38.09 15.94 13.83
C THR A 205 37.79 14.48 13.49
N LYS A 206 36.68 14.24 12.81
CA LYS A 206 36.33 12.94 12.24
C LYS A 206 36.18 13.04 10.73
N THR A 207 36.38 11.91 10.07
CA THR A 207 36.13 11.78 8.63
C THR A 207 34.87 10.97 8.39
N ARG A 208 34.07 11.38 7.42
CA ARG A 208 32.96 10.58 6.89
C ARG A 208 33.01 10.53 5.38
N ASN A 209 32.54 9.42 4.82
CA ASN A 209 32.36 9.30 3.39
C ASN A 209 30.99 9.87 3.01
N ILE A 210 30.98 10.81 2.07
CA ILE A 210 29.77 11.43 1.52
C ILE A 210 29.66 11.09 0.03
N HIS A 211 28.44 10.88 -0.45
CA HIS A 211 28.17 10.72 -1.87
C HIS A 211 27.78 12.06 -2.47
N VAL A 212 28.64 12.59 -3.34
CA VAL A 212 28.43 13.89 -3.99
C VAL A 212 28.06 13.63 -5.44
N LYS A 213 27.01 14.30 -5.92
CA LYS A 213 26.66 14.29 -7.34
C LYS A 213 27.78 15.00 -8.12
N VAL A 214 28.45 14.29 -9.01
CA VAL A 214 29.55 14.81 -9.82
C VAL A 214 29.17 15.11 -11.26
N GLY A 215 28.02 14.60 -11.70
CA GLY A 215 27.54 14.84 -13.04
C GLY A 215 26.23 14.11 -13.33
N THR A 216 25.89 14.10 -14.61
CA THR A 216 24.75 13.38 -15.16
C THR A 216 25.19 12.69 -16.44
N GLU A 217 24.65 11.49 -16.69
CA GLU A 217 24.81 10.83 -17.98
C GLU A 217 23.46 10.58 -18.64
N THR A 218 23.46 10.66 -19.97
CA THR A 218 22.34 10.27 -20.81
C THR A 218 22.56 8.85 -21.32
N TYR A 219 21.52 8.02 -21.24
CA TYR A 219 21.56 6.64 -21.73
C TYR A 219 20.21 6.23 -22.34
N VAL A 220 20.23 5.20 -23.19
CA VAL A 220 19.01 4.64 -23.78
C VAL A 220 18.27 3.83 -22.72
N CYS A 221 17.11 4.31 -22.28
CA CYS A 221 16.29 3.68 -21.25
C CYS A 221 15.07 2.93 -21.81
N GLY A 222 14.88 2.97 -23.12
CA GLY A 222 13.72 2.36 -23.76
C GLY A 222 13.62 2.68 -25.24
N LYS A 223 12.47 2.33 -25.82
CA LYS A 223 12.14 2.57 -27.22
C LYS A 223 10.72 3.13 -27.33
N ARG A 224 10.48 3.99 -28.31
CA ARG A 224 9.16 4.49 -28.68
C ARG A 224 8.74 3.86 -29.99
N ASP A 225 7.62 3.14 -30.00
CA ASP A 225 6.92 2.75 -31.21
C ASP A 225 6.20 3.97 -31.77
N LEU A 226 6.52 4.32 -33.02
CA LEU A 226 5.99 5.49 -33.72
C LEU A 226 4.65 5.20 -34.41
N GLY A 227 4.10 4.00 -34.27
CA GLY A 227 2.80 3.61 -34.82
C GLY A 227 2.77 3.52 -36.35
N ASN A 228 3.92 3.55 -37.02
CA ASN A 228 4.09 3.41 -38.47
C ASN A 228 5.07 2.29 -38.83
N GLY A 229 5.36 1.41 -37.86
CA GLY A 229 6.31 0.32 -38.01
C GLY A 229 7.77 0.69 -37.76
N TYR A 230 8.04 1.89 -37.26
CA TYR A 230 9.37 2.32 -36.82
C TYR A 230 9.45 2.49 -35.30
N PHE A 231 10.65 2.28 -34.76
CA PHE A 231 10.98 2.52 -33.35
C PHE A 231 12.08 3.58 -33.21
N GLU A 232 12.01 4.43 -32.20
CA GLU A 232 13.04 5.42 -31.87
C GLU A 232 13.60 5.19 -30.45
N ASP A 233 14.90 5.40 -30.26
CA ASP A 233 15.52 5.37 -28.92
C ASP A 233 14.91 6.41 -28.00
N ARG A 234 14.50 5.99 -26.80
CA ARG A 234 14.13 6.89 -25.70
C ARG A 234 15.32 7.05 -24.76
N TYR A 235 15.78 8.28 -24.57
CA TYR A 235 16.89 8.61 -23.68
C TYR A 235 16.36 9.06 -22.32
N CYS A 236 17.05 8.64 -21.27
CA CYS A 236 16.85 9.12 -19.90
C CYS A 236 18.17 9.67 -19.36
N THR A 237 18.09 10.50 -18.33
CA THR A 237 19.24 10.98 -17.56
C THR A 237 19.31 10.26 -16.23
N ARG A 238 20.52 9.97 -15.76
CA ARG A 238 20.76 9.56 -14.36
C ARG A 238 21.93 10.33 -13.77
N ASP A 239 21.85 10.56 -12.46
CA ASP A 239 22.87 11.26 -11.70
C ASP A 239 24.03 10.31 -11.40
N ILE A 240 25.26 10.80 -11.59
CA ILE A 240 26.48 10.09 -11.24
C ILE A 240 26.96 10.61 -9.89
N TYR A 241 27.18 9.70 -8.95
CA TYR A 241 27.68 10.01 -7.62
C TYR A 241 29.11 9.50 -7.45
N GLU A 242 29.95 10.31 -6.83
CA GLU A 242 31.29 9.94 -6.39
C GLU A 242 31.34 9.95 -4.87
N THR A 243 32.07 9.02 -4.28
CA THR A 243 32.31 9.02 -2.83
C THR A 243 33.52 9.88 -2.52
N ARG A 244 33.33 10.91 -1.69
CA ARG A 244 34.41 11.78 -1.20
C ARG A 244 34.50 11.70 0.31
N THR A 245 35.72 11.82 0.84
CA THR A 245 35.95 11.89 2.28
C THR A 245 35.91 13.34 2.74
N GLU A 246 35.02 13.65 3.67
CA GLU A 246 34.87 14.97 4.28
C GLU A 246 35.27 14.90 5.77
N THR A 247 36.07 15.86 6.21
CA THR A 247 36.40 16.07 7.62
C THR A 247 35.37 16.98 8.27
N TYR A 248 34.88 16.62 9.45
CA TYR A 248 33.99 17.45 10.27
C TYR A 248 34.41 17.42 11.74
N GLU A 249 34.10 18.50 12.46
CA GLU A 249 34.34 18.62 13.90
C GLU A 249 33.15 18.09 14.68
N GLU A 250 33.37 17.10 15.54
CA GLU A 250 32.34 16.57 16.44
C GLU A 250 32.61 17.04 17.89
N PRO A 251 31.63 17.67 18.57
CA PRO A 251 31.83 18.14 19.93
C PRO A 251 31.95 16.97 20.92
N VAL A 252 32.95 17.05 21.81
CA VAL A 252 33.13 16.11 22.93
C VAL A 252 32.56 16.71 24.19
N TYR A 253 31.76 15.92 24.89
CA TYR A 253 31.15 16.31 26.14
C TYR A 253 31.68 15.50 27.32
N LYS A 254 31.79 16.16 28.47
CA LYS A 254 32.09 15.51 29.75
C LYS A 254 30.92 15.73 30.70
N GLN A 255 30.51 14.64 31.35
CA GLN A 255 29.49 14.67 32.41
C GLN A 255 30.17 15.01 33.74
N ILE A 256 29.76 16.11 34.38
CA ILE A 256 30.27 16.51 35.70
C ILE A 256 29.17 16.30 36.74
N PRO A 257 29.40 15.49 37.79
CA PRO A 257 28.40 15.27 38.83
C PRO A 257 28.16 16.55 39.64
N VAL A 258 26.89 16.90 39.81
CA VAL A 258 26.45 17.99 40.69
C VAL A 258 25.90 17.36 41.96
N TYR A 259 26.60 17.59 43.06
CA TYR A 259 26.20 17.08 44.37
C TYR A 259 25.20 18.03 45.04
N LYS A 260 24.16 17.45 45.64
CA LYS A 260 23.28 18.15 46.58
C LYS A 260 23.06 17.28 47.82
N THR A 261 22.45 17.86 48.84
CA THR A 261 22.02 17.10 50.02
C THR A 261 20.75 16.32 49.67
N GLU A 262 20.83 14.99 49.76
CA GLU A 262 19.66 14.10 49.72
C GLU A 262 19.20 13.83 51.15
N TYR A 263 17.90 13.93 51.36
CA TYR A 263 17.25 13.74 52.65
C TYR A 263 16.44 12.45 52.61
N THR A 264 16.62 11.61 53.61
CA THR A 264 15.72 10.49 53.93
C THR A 264 14.76 10.96 55.00
N TYR A 265 13.46 10.85 54.75
CA TYR A 265 12.43 11.32 55.68
C TYR A 265 11.26 10.35 55.78
N LYS A 266 10.57 10.35 56.93
CA LYS A 266 9.28 9.68 57.09
C LYS A 266 8.17 10.66 56.73
N ILE A 267 7.21 10.23 55.92
CA ILE A 267 6.07 11.07 55.56
C ILE A 267 4.81 10.24 55.39
N TRP A 268 3.66 10.81 55.75
CA TRP A 268 2.39 10.16 55.52
C TRP A 268 1.92 10.38 54.07
N ARG A 269 1.59 9.29 53.38
CA ARG A 269 1.07 9.30 52.01
C ARG A 269 -0.09 8.34 51.86
N TRP A 270 -1.04 8.71 51.02
CA TRP A 270 -2.05 7.78 50.53
C TRP A 270 -1.40 6.87 49.48
N LYS A 271 -1.46 5.56 49.68
CA LYS A 271 -1.04 4.56 48.69
C LYS A 271 -2.19 3.63 48.41
N LYS A 272 -2.34 3.24 47.13
CA LYS A 272 -3.28 2.20 46.72
C LYS A 272 -3.04 0.93 47.54
N ALA A 273 -4.12 0.38 48.06
CA ALA A 273 -4.11 -0.85 48.83
C ALA A 273 -4.99 -1.89 48.14
N ASN A 274 -4.94 -3.13 48.64
CA ASN A 274 -5.81 -4.18 48.13
C ASN A 274 -7.27 -3.76 48.26
N PRO A 275 -8.07 -3.93 47.20
CA PRO A 275 -9.45 -3.51 47.22
C PRO A 275 -10.27 -4.37 48.18
N LEU A 276 -11.28 -3.75 48.79
CA LEU A 276 -12.25 -4.48 49.60
C LEU A 276 -13.26 -5.14 48.66
N LYS A 277 -13.62 -6.38 48.96
CA LYS A 277 -14.52 -7.19 48.14
C LYS A 277 -15.60 -7.81 49.00
N GLU A 278 -16.82 -7.82 48.48
CA GLU A 278 -17.96 -8.50 49.06
C GLU A 278 -18.67 -9.24 47.93
N LYS A 279 -19.12 -10.47 48.21
CA LYS A 279 -19.82 -11.30 47.23
C LYS A 279 -20.95 -12.07 47.88
N GLY A 280 -22.01 -12.31 47.14
CA GLY A 280 -23.19 -13.02 47.63
C GLY A 280 -23.95 -13.71 46.53
N ASN A 281 -24.78 -14.67 46.94
CA ASN A 281 -25.67 -15.42 46.05
C ASN A 281 -27.15 -15.06 46.28
N ASP A 282 -27.40 -13.92 46.92
CA ASP A 282 -28.72 -13.43 47.27
C ASP A 282 -29.08 -12.17 46.46
N PHE A 283 -30.36 -11.78 46.47
CA PHE A 283 -30.83 -10.58 45.79
C PHE A 283 -30.60 -9.29 46.60
N LYS A 284 -29.71 -9.30 47.60
CA LYS A 284 -29.47 -8.17 48.52
C LYS A 284 -27.99 -7.74 48.49
N PRO A 285 -27.53 -7.13 47.38
CA PRO A 285 -26.13 -6.79 47.23
C PRO A 285 -25.68 -5.73 48.24
N LYS A 286 -24.56 -5.99 48.92
CA LYS A 286 -23.97 -5.13 49.96
C LYS A 286 -22.61 -4.61 49.52
N TRP A 287 -22.26 -3.40 49.94
CA TRP A 287 -20.92 -2.87 49.75
C TRP A 287 -20.00 -3.29 50.91
N PRO A 288 -18.72 -3.60 50.64
CA PRO A 288 -17.74 -3.81 51.71
C PRO A 288 -17.66 -2.59 52.63
N VAL A 289 -17.59 -2.82 53.94
CA VAL A 289 -17.50 -1.73 54.92
C VAL A 289 -16.07 -1.21 55.00
N ILE A 290 -15.91 0.11 54.88
CA ILE A 290 -14.64 0.78 55.13
C ILE A 290 -14.55 1.11 56.62
N SER A 291 -13.60 0.50 57.33
CA SER A 291 -13.39 0.75 58.76
C SER A 291 -12.06 1.49 59.01
N GLY A 292 -12.15 2.62 59.71
CA GLY A 292 -11.00 3.38 60.21
C GLY A 292 -10.60 4.60 59.38
N ASN A 293 -10.03 5.61 60.05
CA ASN A 293 -9.74 6.94 59.49
C ASN A 293 -8.49 6.99 58.58
N LYS A 294 -7.81 5.85 58.38
CA LYS A 294 -6.60 5.72 57.55
C LYS A 294 -6.87 4.97 56.25
N ILE A 295 -8.13 4.80 55.87
CA ILE A 295 -8.55 4.18 54.62
C ILE A 295 -9.56 5.11 53.96
N ARG A 296 -9.43 5.33 52.65
CA ARG A 296 -10.42 6.08 51.86
C ARG A 296 -10.77 5.32 50.58
N ALA A 297 -12.01 5.44 50.14
CA ALA A 297 -12.45 4.93 48.85
C ALA A 297 -11.89 5.81 47.71
N ILE A 298 -11.53 5.16 46.60
CA ILE A 298 -11.18 5.81 45.34
C ILE A 298 -12.30 5.63 44.34
N ASP A 299 -12.73 4.38 44.14
CA ASP A 299 -13.68 3.99 43.11
C ASP A 299 -14.43 2.71 43.52
N SER A 300 -15.61 2.50 42.94
CA SER A 300 -16.51 1.38 43.24
C SER A 300 -16.91 0.65 41.97
N ILE A 301 -16.70 -0.66 41.94
CA ILE A 301 -16.95 -1.53 40.78
C ILE A 301 -17.94 -2.63 41.18
N GLU A 302 -18.94 -2.89 40.35
CA GLU A 302 -19.93 -3.95 40.56
C GLU A 302 -20.07 -4.88 39.36
N LYS A 303 -20.33 -6.16 39.63
CA LYS A 303 -20.59 -7.20 38.64
C LYS A 303 -21.73 -8.09 39.10
N TYR A 304 -22.63 -8.41 38.16
CA TYR A 304 -23.78 -9.30 38.38
C TYR A 304 -23.72 -10.46 37.38
N SER A 305 -24.12 -11.64 37.83
CA SER A 305 -24.28 -12.84 37.01
C SER A 305 -25.60 -13.51 37.39
N ILE A 306 -26.33 -13.96 36.36
CA ILE A 306 -27.69 -14.52 36.44
C ILE A 306 -27.65 -15.88 35.78
#